data_AF-A0A7G1G4D4-F1
#
_entry.id   AF-A0A7G1G4D4-F1
#
_cell.length_a   1.000
_cell.length_b   1.000
_cell.length_c   1.000
_cell.angle_alpha   90.00
_cell.angle_beta   90.00
_cell.angle_gamma   90.00
#
_symmetry.space_group_name_H-M   'P 1'
#
loop_
_entity.id
_entity.type
_entity.pdbx_description
1 polymer ?
#
loop_
_entity_poly.entity_id
_entity_poly.type
_entity_poly.pdbx_seq_one_letter_code
_entity_poly.pdbx_strand_id
1 'polypeptide(L)'
;MMNFIVFGLIGLGLFFSILRLIIGPDVTDRIVSVDAINVIVTGTIVFIAHIFKSNLYLDIAIAYAALSFLETVIFARYLEAKK
;
A
#
# COMPACT_ATOMS: atom_id res chain seq x y z
N MET A 1 -13.02 -16.11 -13.20
CA MET A 1 -12.12 -15.41 -14.15
C MET A 1 -11.68 -14.05 -13.63
N MET A 2 -12.61 -13.14 -13.33
CA MET A 2 -12.30 -11.78 -12.83
C MET A 2 -11.33 -11.77 -11.64
N ASN A 3 -11.53 -12.66 -10.65
CA ASN A 3 -10.68 -12.69 -9.46
C ASN A 3 -9.20 -13.00 -9.77
N PHE A 4 -8.93 -13.87 -10.74
CA PHE A 4 -7.55 -14.19 -11.14
C PHE A 4 -6.86 -13.00 -11.80
N ILE A 5 -7.61 -12.22 -12.59
CA ILE A 5 -7.10 -10.99 -13.20
C ILE A 5 -6.75 -9.97 -12.12
N VAL A 6 -7.64 -9.78 -11.14
CA VAL A 6 -7.40 -8.85 -10.02
C VAL A 6 -6.18 -9.27 -9.21
N PHE A 7 -6.07 -10.54 -8.82
CA PHE A 7 -4.88 -11.03 -8.11
C PHE A 7 -3.60 -10.92 -8.93
N GLY A 8 -3.67 -11.14 -10.24
CA GLY A 8 -2.54 -10.93 -11.16
C GLY A 8 -2.06 -9.47 -11.18
N LEU A 9 -3.00 -8.51 -11.28
CA LEU A 9 -2.67 -7.08 -11.26
C LEU A 9 -2.15 -6.61 -9.90
N ILE A 10 -2.74 -7.08 -8.79
CA ILE A 10 -2.24 -6.81 -7.43
C ILE A 10 -0.80 -7.33 -7.30
N GLY A 11 -0.54 -8.58 -7.71
CA GLY A 11 0.78 -9.18 -7.65
C GLY A 11 1.82 -8.43 -8.48
N LEU A 12 1.48 -8.02 -9.70
CA LEU A 12 2.36 -7.22 -10.55
C LEU A 12 2.64 -5.84 -9.95
N GLY A 13 1.61 -5.15 -9.45
CA GLY A 13 1.77 -3.86 -8.79
C GLY A 13 2.67 -3.96 -7.55
N LEU A 14 2.48 -4.99 -6.74
CA LEU A 14 3.30 -5.24 -5.55
C LEU A 14 4.75 -5.52 -5.95
N PHE A 15 4.96 -6.34 -6.99
CA PHE A 15 6.28 -6.65 -7.52
C PHE A 15 7.03 -5.39 -7.96
N PHE A 16 6.42 -4.54 -8.79
CA PHE A 16 7.06 -3.28 -9.23
C PHE A 16 7.33 -2.32 -8.06
N SER A 17 6.41 -2.24 -7.09
CA SER A 17 6.58 -1.36 -5.93
C SER A 17 7.72 -1.83 -5.02
N ILE A 18 7.85 -3.14 -4.80
CA ILE A 18 8.97 -3.73 -4.06
C ILE A 18 10.29 -3.53 -4.82
N LEU A 19 10.30 -3.73 -6.14
CA LEU A 19 11.49 -3.46 -6.95
C LEU A 19 11.95 -2.01 -6.81
N ARG A 20 11.03 -1.05 -6.85
CA ARG A 20 11.35 0.37 -6.65
C ARG A 20 11.81 0.67 -5.22
N LEU A 21 11.25 0.01 -4.21
CA LEU A 21 11.70 0.14 -2.83
C LEU A 21 13.17 -0.29 -2.64
N ILE A 22 13.60 -1.35 -3.33
CA ILE A 22 14.97 -1.88 -3.22
C ILE A 22 15.95 -1.06 -4.06
N ILE A 23 15.60 -0.75 -5.30
CA ILE A 23 16.52 -0.14 -6.29
C ILE A 23 16.48 1.39 -6.23
N GLY A 24 15.49 1.99 -5.57
CA GLY A 24 15.30 3.44 -5.49
C GLY A 24 16.58 4.19 -5.07
N PRO A 25 17.04 5.17 -5.86
CA PRO A 25 18.31 5.87 -5.60
C PRO A 25 18.20 6.87 -4.45
N ASP A 26 17.07 7.58 -4.33
CA ASP A 26 16.81 8.53 -3.26
C ASP A 26 15.96 7.91 -2.14
N VAL A 27 16.12 8.42 -0.92
CA VAL A 27 15.29 8.03 0.23
C VAL A 27 13.81 8.34 -0.05
N THR A 28 13.54 9.44 -0.74
CA THR A 28 12.20 9.87 -1.14
C THR A 28 11.56 8.87 -2.11
N ASP A 29 12.31 8.33 -3.07
CA ASP A 29 11.81 7.31 -4.00
C ASP A 29 11.36 6.04 -3.26
N ARG A 30 12.13 5.65 -2.24
CA ARG A 30 11.82 4.48 -1.41
C ARG A 30 10.56 4.73 -0.58
N ILE A 31 10.41 5.89 0.04
CA ILE A 31 9.23 6.25 0.84
C ILE A 31 7.97 6.26 -0.03
N VAL A 32 8.02 6.86 -1.22
CA VAL A 32 6.88 6.84 -2.17
C VAL A 32 6.53 5.40 -2.58
N SER A 33 7.53 4.53 -2.70
CA SER A 33 7.29 3.11 -3.00
C SER A 33 6.58 2.38 -1.85
N VAL A 34 6.91 2.71 -0.59
CA VAL A 34 6.19 2.18 0.59
C VAL A 34 4.74 2.65 0.59
N ASP A 35 4.48 3.92 0.28
CA ASP A 35 3.12 4.45 0.20
C ASP A 35 2.28 3.73 -0.87
N ALA A 36 2.88 3.46 -2.04
CA ALA A 36 2.25 2.66 -3.08
C ALA A 36 1.94 1.21 -2.63
N ILE A 37 2.84 0.56 -1.89
CA ILE A 37 2.61 -0.77 -1.30
C ILE A 37 1.42 -0.72 -0.34
N ASN A 38 1.36 0.29 0.53
CA ASN A 38 0.27 0.46 1.50
C ASN A 38 -1.10 0.62 0.79
N VAL A 39 -1.15 1.37 -0.31
CA VAL A 39 -2.39 1.47 -1.13
C VAL A 39 -2.78 0.13 -1.74
N ILE A 40 -1.82 -0.63 -2.28
CA ILE A 40 -2.07 -1.97 -2.85
C ILE A 40 -2.58 -2.93 -1.77
N VAL A 41 -1.99 -2.91 -0.57
CA VAL A 41 -2.42 -3.72 0.58
C VAL A 41 -3.84 -3.34 0.99
N THR A 42 -4.14 -2.04 1.11
CA THR A 42 -5.49 -1.56 1.42
C THR A 42 -6.52 -2.07 0.41
N GLY A 43 -6.24 -1.92 -0.89
CA GLY A 43 -7.10 -2.42 -1.95
C GLY A 43 -7.26 -3.95 -1.93
N THR A 44 -6.21 -4.67 -1.53
CA THR A 44 -6.25 -6.13 -1.35
C THR A 44 -7.19 -6.51 -0.20
N ILE A 45 -7.16 -5.80 0.93
CA ILE A 45 -8.07 -6.03 2.06
C ILE A 45 -9.53 -5.79 1.63
N VAL A 46 -9.80 -4.71 0.88
CA VAL A 46 -11.13 -4.45 0.31
C VAL A 46 -11.57 -5.56 -0.63
N PHE A 47 -10.67 -6.06 -1.46
CA PHE A 47 -10.97 -7.17 -2.37
C PHE A 47 -11.27 -8.47 -1.61
N ILE A 48 -10.53 -8.74 -0.53
CA ILE A 48 -10.81 -9.84 0.40
C ILE A 48 -12.21 -9.68 1.02
N ALA A 49 -12.59 -8.47 1.46
CA ALA A 49 -13.94 -8.19 1.96
C ALA A 49 -15.03 -8.61 0.96
N HIS A 50 -14.80 -8.34 -0.33
CA HIS A 50 -15.71 -8.73 -1.40
C HIS A 50 -15.80 -10.25 -1.60
N ILE A 51 -14.68 -10.98 -1.47
CA ILE A 51 -14.63 -12.45 -1.61
C ILE A 51 -15.34 -13.12 -0.44
N PHE A 52 -15.03 -12.70 0.80
CA PHE A 52 -15.56 -13.32 2.01
C PHE A 52 -16.94 -12.80 2.43
N LYS A 53 -17.48 -11.79 1.73
CA LYS A 53 -18.79 -11.18 2.00
C LYS A 53 -18.93 -10.71 3.46
N SER A 54 -17.85 -10.17 4.01
CA SER A 54 -17.78 -9.74 5.40
C SER A 54 -17.36 -8.27 5.50
N ASN A 55 -18.20 -7.47 6.14
CA ASN A 55 -17.96 -6.03 6.35
C ASN A 55 -16.81 -5.77 7.32
N LEU A 56 -16.45 -6.74 8.16
CA LEU A 56 -15.33 -6.64 9.10
C LEU A 56 -14.02 -6.28 8.38
N TYR A 57 -13.80 -6.80 7.17
CA TYR A 57 -12.61 -6.48 6.39
C TYR A 57 -12.61 -5.03 5.87
N LEU A 58 -13.78 -4.42 5.65
CA LEU A 58 -13.86 -3.00 5.29
C LEU A 58 -13.45 -2.11 6.46
N ASP A 59 -13.85 -2.47 7.68
CA ASP A 59 -13.42 -1.76 8.89
C ASP A 59 -11.89 -1.82 9.05
N ILE A 60 -11.31 -3.01 8.81
CA ILE A 60 -9.85 -3.19 8.79
C ILE A 60 -9.20 -2.34 7.69
N ALA A 61 -9.78 -2.30 6.48
CA ALA A 61 -9.23 -1.53 5.37
C ALA A 61 -9.19 -0.02 5.68
N ILE A 62 -10.27 0.52 6.26
CA ILE A 62 -10.36 1.95 6.62
C ILE A 62 -9.36 2.27 7.74
N ALA A 63 -9.27 1.42 8.76
CA ALA A 63 -8.29 1.60 9.83
C ALA A 63 -6.85 1.55 9.31
N TYR A 64 -6.54 0.58 8.44
CA TYR A 64 -5.23 0.44 7.83
C TYR A 64 -4.89 1.64 6.94
N ALA A 65 -5.82 2.15 6.14
CA ALA A 65 -5.61 3.33 5.31
C ALA A 65 -5.27 4.59 6.12
N ALA A 66 -5.91 4.77 7.28
CA ALA A 66 -5.61 5.87 8.19
C ALA A 66 -4.19 5.73 8.80
N LEU A 67 -3.82 4.52 9.20
CA LEU A 67 -2.49 4.22 9.74
C LEU A 67 -1.39 4.40 8.69
N SER A 68 -1.60 3.94 7.46
CA SER A 68 -0.63 4.08 6.38
C SER A 68 -0.42 5.55 5.99
N PHE A 69 -1.49 6.35 5.99
CA PHE A 69 -1.36 7.78 5.75
C PHE A 69 -0.55 8.47 6.85
N LEU A 70 -0.80 8.11 8.12
CA LEU A 70 -0.03 8.62 9.26
C LEU A 70 1.47 8.28 9.12
N GLU A 71 1.80 7.05 8.74
CA GLU A 71 3.17 6.62 8.45
C GLU A 71 3.84 7.55 7.42
N THR A 72 3.20 7.79 6.28
CA THR A 72 3.73 8.67 5.22
C THR A 72 3.92 10.11 5.70
N VAL A 73 2.99 10.65 6.50
CA VAL A 73 3.11 12.00 7.08
C VAL A 73 4.29 12.10 8.06
N ILE A 74 4.49 11.09 8.90
CA ILE A 74 5.63 11.04 9.85
C ILE A 74 6.94 11.04 9.08
N PHE A 75 7.07 10.23 8.02
CA PHE A 75 8.26 10.23 7.18
C PHE A 75 8.53 11.56 6.51
N ALA A 76 7.49 12.22 5.96
CA ALA A 76 7.61 13.53 5.35
C ALA A 76 8.12 14.59 6.36
N ARG A 77 7.54 14.62 7.56
CA ARG A 77 7.96 15.52 8.65
C ARG A 77 9.40 15.26 9.09
N TYR A 78 9.79 14.00 9.21
CA TYR A 78 11.17 13.63 9.58
C TYR A 78 12.19 14.10 8.54
N LEU A 79 11.89 13.92 7.25
CA LEU A 79 12.77 14.38 6.17
C LEU A 79 12.90 15.90 6.13
N GLU A 80 11.81 16.63 6.33
CA GLU A 80 11.82 18.09 6.38
C GLU A 80 12.62 18.62 7.56
N ALA A 81 12.48 18.01 8.74
CA ALA A 81 13.24 18.41 9.93
C ALA A 81 14.75 18.14 9.82
N LYS A 82 15.17 17.25 8.93
CA LYS A 82 16.58 16.93 8.68
C LYS A 82 17.24 17.87 7.66
N LYS A 83 16.44 18.68 6.95
CA LYS A 83 16.91 19.65 5.96
C LYS A 83 17.19 21.00 6.63
#